data_AF-A0A1Y5Q6I6-F1
#
_entry.id   AF-A0A1Y5Q6I6-F1
#
_cell.length_a   1.000
_cell.length_b   1.000
_cell.length_c   1.000
_cell.angle_alpha   90.00
_cell.angle_beta   90.00
_cell.angle_gamma   90.00
#
_symmetry.space_group_name_H-M   'P 1'
#
loop_
_entity.id
_entity.type
_entity.pdbx_description
1 polymer ?
#
loop_
_entity_poly.entity_id
_entity_poly.type
_entity_poly.pdbx_seq_one_letter_code
_entity_poly.pdbx_strand_id
1 'polypeptide(L)'
;MIRVLIIIVALLAGIVVWQRGSVAIAHRAADNAAAARAVAEGERDDARAALAQAAHVITNERANAAAASAVAARYEKDKADAQAASDRLVADLRAGNQRLHARWQAAIATSELSAAAAAASIADGGAASRYESAGRAIGAADACDAQVRGLQAFARLCSGGAR
;
A
#
# COMPACT_ATOMS: atom_id res chain seq x y z
N MET A 1 40.64 -49.98 72.75
CA MET A 1 40.06 -48.61 72.79
C MET A 1 40.54 -47.74 71.64
N ILE A 2 41.86 -47.52 71.46
CA ILE A 2 42.41 -46.67 70.38
C ILE A 2 41.99 -47.13 68.96
N ARG A 3 42.01 -48.44 68.68
CA ARG A 3 41.62 -49.00 67.37
C ARG A 3 40.15 -48.72 66.99
N VAL A 4 39.25 -48.75 67.96
CA VAL A 4 37.81 -48.50 67.74
C VAL A 4 37.56 -47.01 67.47
N LEU A 5 38.24 -46.13 68.20
CA LEU A 5 38.21 -44.68 67.97
C LEU A 5 38.70 -44.30 66.57
N ILE A 6 39.80 -44.90 66.09
CA ILE A 6 40.33 -44.65 64.75
C ILE A 6 39.31 -45.03 63.67
N ILE A 7 38.65 -46.17 63.82
CA ILE A 7 37.63 -46.64 62.85
C ILE A 7 36.44 -45.68 62.82
N ILE A 8 35.95 -45.23 63.99
CA ILE A 8 34.84 -44.28 64.07
C ILE A 8 35.20 -42.94 63.41
N VAL A 9 36.41 -42.42 63.67
CA VAL A 9 36.88 -41.18 63.03
C VAL A 9 36.98 -41.33 61.52
N ALA A 10 37.48 -42.47 61.02
CA ALA A 10 37.55 -42.74 59.59
C ALA A 10 36.16 -42.83 58.94
N LEU A 11 35.19 -43.47 59.60
CA LEU A 11 33.81 -43.55 59.12
C LEU A 11 33.14 -42.17 59.09
N LEU A 12 33.31 -41.36 60.15
CA LEU A 12 32.79 -39.99 60.20
C LEU A 12 33.42 -39.11 59.12
N ALA A 13 34.73 -39.25 58.88
CA ALA A 13 35.41 -38.54 57.80
C ALA A 13 34.85 -38.94 56.41
N GLY A 14 34.58 -40.23 56.19
CA GLY A 14 33.94 -40.73 54.97
C GLY A 14 32.54 -40.14 54.76
N ILE A 15 31.72 -40.05 55.82
CA ILE A 15 30.38 -39.45 55.77
C ILE A 15 30.46 -37.96 55.43
N VAL A 16 31.38 -37.21 56.04
CA VAL A 16 31.57 -35.78 55.76
C VAL A 16 32.00 -35.55 54.31
N VAL A 17 32.92 -36.36 53.79
CA VAL A 17 33.33 -36.26 52.37
C VAL A 17 32.16 -36.57 51.43
N TRP A 18 31.37 -37.60 51.74
CA TRP A 18 30.20 -37.97 50.94
C TRP A 18 29.12 -36.88 50.95
N GLN A 19 28.77 -36.33 52.11
CA GLN A 19 27.79 -35.25 52.24
C GLN A 19 28.25 -33.97 51.54
N ARG A 20 29.54 -33.62 51.62
CA ARG A 20 30.07 -32.45 50.89
C ARG A 20 30.07 -32.68 49.38
N GLY A 21 30.35 -33.90 48.93
CA GLY A 21 30.26 -34.29 47.52
C GLY A 21 28.83 -34.17 46.98
N SER A 22 27.83 -34.68 47.71
CA SER A 22 26.42 -34.62 47.28
C SER A 22 25.88 -33.20 47.23
N VAL A 23 26.23 -32.35 48.20
CA VAL A 23 25.83 -30.93 48.22
C VAL A 23 26.50 -30.16 47.07
N ALA A 24 27.78 -30.43 46.79
CA ALA A 24 28.47 -29.81 45.66
C ALA A 24 27.85 -30.19 44.30
N ILE A 25 27.40 -31.44 44.14
CA ILE A 25 26.67 -31.88 42.94
C ILE A 25 25.30 -31.19 42.84
N ALA A 26 24.57 -31.07 43.95
CA ALA A 26 23.27 -30.41 43.98
C ALA A 26 23.37 -28.92 43.61
N HIS A 27 24.37 -28.20 44.12
CA HIS A 27 24.60 -26.80 43.74
C HIS A 27 24.94 -26.66 42.25
N ARG A 28 25.85 -27.49 41.71
CA ARG A 28 26.15 -27.46 40.27
C ARG A 28 24.92 -27.78 39.41
N ALA A 29 24.07 -28.71 39.84
CA ALA A 29 22.84 -29.01 39.13
C ALA A 29 21.87 -27.82 39.15
N ALA A 30 21.74 -27.12 40.28
CA ALA A 30 20.94 -25.91 40.40
C ALA A 30 21.50 -24.77 39.54
N ASP A 31 22.81 -24.55 39.55
CA ASP A 31 23.48 -23.53 38.75
C ASP A 31 23.31 -23.80 37.25
N ASN A 32 23.48 -25.06 36.83
CA ASN A 32 23.25 -25.47 35.44
C ASN A 32 21.77 -25.28 35.02
N ALA A 33 20.82 -25.59 35.90
CA ALA A 33 19.41 -25.39 35.63
C ALA A 33 19.06 -23.89 35.54
N ALA A 34 19.65 -23.05 36.39
CA ALA A 34 19.49 -21.60 36.33
C ALA A 34 20.09 -21.03 35.04
N ALA A 35 21.30 -21.47 34.66
CA ALA A 35 21.92 -21.09 33.40
C ALA A 35 21.08 -21.49 32.19
N ALA A 36 20.58 -22.73 32.15
CA ALA A 36 19.72 -23.21 31.07
C ALA A 36 18.41 -22.40 30.96
N ARG A 37 17.81 -22.00 32.09
CA ARG A 37 16.63 -21.12 32.09
C ARG A 37 16.95 -19.72 31.56
N ALA A 38 18.06 -19.13 31.97
CA ALA A 38 18.48 -17.82 31.48
C ALA A 38 18.71 -17.84 29.95
N VAL A 39 19.31 -18.91 29.43
CA VAL A 39 19.46 -19.10 27.98
C VAL A 39 18.09 -19.20 27.29
N ALA A 40 17.19 -20.05 27.81
CA ALA A 40 15.85 -20.21 27.23
C ALA A 40 15.00 -18.93 27.30
N GLU A 41 15.13 -18.13 28.36
CA GLU A 41 14.50 -16.83 28.48
C GLU A 41 15.05 -15.83 27.45
N GLY A 42 16.37 -15.81 27.26
CA GLY A 42 17.02 -15.03 26.22
C GLY A 42 16.52 -15.39 24.82
N GLU A 43 16.54 -16.69 24.46
CA GLU A 43 16.05 -17.17 23.17
C GLU A 43 14.56 -16.81 22.93
N ARG A 44 13.74 -16.90 23.97
CA ARG A 44 12.32 -16.53 23.90
C ARG A 44 12.15 -15.03 23.67
N ASP A 45 12.91 -14.22 24.37
CA ASP A 45 12.80 -12.76 24.27
C ASP A 45 13.33 -12.26 22.93
N ASP A 46 14.40 -12.86 22.40
CA ASP A 46 14.89 -12.66 21.04
C ASP A 46 13.84 -13.07 20.00
N ALA A 47 13.20 -14.23 20.15
CA ALA A 47 12.14 -14.68 19.27
C ALA A 47 10.92 -13.75 19.29
N ARG A 48 10.55 -13.21 20.47
CA ARG A 48 9.48 -12.21 20.60
C ARG A 48 9.84 -10.89 19.93
N ALA A 49 11.08 -10.44 20.08
CA ALA A 49 11.57 -9.23 19.40
C ALA A 49 11.52 -9.39 17.87
N ALA A 50 11.99 -10.53 17.37
CA ALA A 50 11.93 -10.86 15.94
C ALA A 50 10.48 -10.93 15.42
N LEU A 51 9.56 -11.54 16.18
CA LEU A 51 8.14 -11.61 15.82
C LEU A 51 7.49 -10.23 15.81
N ALA A 52 7.78 -9.38 16.80
CA ALA A 52 7.27 -8.02 16.87
C ALA A 52 7.76 -7.18 15.68
N GLN A 53 9.03 -7.32 15.31
CA GLN A 53 9.60 -6.66 14.13
C GLN A 53 8.93 -7.15 12.84
N ALA A 54 8.76 -8.46 12.67
CA ALA A 54 8.08 -9.02 11.50
C ALA A 54 6.62 -8.55 11.41
N ALA A 55 5.89 -8.53 12.53
CA ALA A 55 4.51 -8.04 12.58
C ALA A 55 4.42 -6.55 12.20
N HIS A 56 5.38 -5.74 12.64
CA HIS A 56 5.47 -4.33 12.26
C HIS A 56 5.71 -4.16 10.75
N VAL A 57 6.64 -4.93 10.17
CA VAL A 57 6.90 -4.91 8.72
C VAL A 57 5.65 -5.30 7.94
N ILE A 58 5.00 -6.42 8.28
CA ILE A 58 3.78 -6.89 7.59
C ILE A 58 2.66 -5.84 7.69
N THR A 59 2.51 -5.20 8.84
CA THR A 59 1.48 -4.16 9.03
C THR A 59 1.73 -2.97 8.13
N ASN A 60 2.98 -2.51 8.04
CA ASN A 60 3.37 -1.42 7.14
C ASN A 60 3.21 -1.79 5.67
N GLU A 61 3.61 -3.00 5.27
CA GLU A 61 3.42 -3.48 3.90
C GLU A 61 1.94 -3.53 3.51
N ARG A 62 1.08 -4.03 4.40
CA ARG A 62 -0.37 -4.07 4.18
C ARG A 62 -0.96 -2.67 4.07
N ALA A 63 -0.55 -1.75 4.93
CA ALA A 63 -0.99 -0.35 4.87
C ALA A 63 -0.58 0.31 3.55
N ASN A 64 0.67 0.10 3.11
CA ASN A 64 1.18 0.61 1.84
C ASN A 64 0.43 0.00 0.64
N ALA A 65 0.19 -1.31 0.65
CA ALA A 65 -0.58 -2.00 -0.38
C ALA A 65 -2.02 -1.50 -0.47
N ALA A 66 -2.67 -1.25 0.67
CA ALA A 66 -4.01 -0.69 0.73
C ALA A 66 -4.05 0.74 0.16
N ALA A 67 -3.07 1.58 0.51
CA ALA A 67 -2.97 2.94 0.00
C ALA A 67 -2.72 2.98 -1.52
N ALA A 68 -1.83 2.11 -2.03
CA ALA A 68 -1.58 1.96 -3.46
C ALA A 68 -2.84 1.48 -4.21
N SER A 69 -3.56 0.51 -3.64
CA SER A 69 -4.83 0.00 -4.20
C SER A 69 -5.90 1.09 -4.27
N ALA A 70 -5.99 1.96 -3.25
CA ALA A 70 -6.92 3.08 -3.25
C ALA A 70 -6.60 4.10 -4.35
N VAL A 71 -5.31 4.40 -4.61
CA VAL A 71 -4.91 5.27 -5.71
C VAL A 71 -5.22 4.65 -7.07
N ALA A 72 -4.97 3.35 -7.25
CA ALA A 72 -5.34 2.64 -8.48
C ALA A 72 -6.86 2.67 -8.72
N ALA A 73 -7.66 2.40 -7.68
CA ALA A 73 -9.12 2.46 -7.78
C ALA A 73 -9.62 3.87 -8.12
N ARG A 74 -8.98 4.91 -7.55
CA ARG A 74 -9.31 6.30 -7.86
C ARG A 74 -8.98 6.64 -9.32
N TYR A 75 -7.83 6.20 -9.82
CA TYR A 75 -7.43 6.43 -11.21
C TYR A 75 -8.41 5.77 -12.20
N GLU A 76 -8.80 4.51 -11.97
CA GLU A 76 -9.78 3.84 -12.84
C GLU A 76 -11.14 4.53 -12.81
N LYS A 77 -11.56 5.02 -11.63
CA LYS A 77 -12.78 5.84 -11.51
C LYS A 77 -12.66 7.14 -12.31
N ASP A 78 -11.58 7.90 -12.12
CA ASP A 78 -11.39 9.19 -12.78
C ASP A 78 -11.35 9.01 -14.32
N LYS A 79 -10.81 7.90 -14.82
CA LYS A 79 -10.85 7.52 -16.24
C LYS A 79 -12.26 7.22 -16.74
N ALA A 80 -13.05 6.46 -15.98
CA ALA A 80 -14.44 6.19 -16.31
C ALA A 80 -15.29 7.47 -16.28
N ASP A 81 -15.07 8.34 -15.29
CA ASP A 81 -15.75 9.62 -15.16
C ASP A 81 -15.40 10.56 -16.33
N ALA A 82 -14.14 10.58 -16.79
CA ALA A 82 -13.71 11.34 -17.98
C ALA A 82 -14.44 10.87 -19.25
N GLN A 83 -14.57 9.55 -19.45
CA GLN A 83 -15.33 9.00 -20.57
C GLN A 83 -16.80 9.42 -20.50
N ALA A 84 -17.44 9.24 -19.33
CA ALA A 84 -18.83 9.60 -19.12
C ALA A 84 -19.10 11.11 -19.31
N ALA A 85 -18.14 11.96 -18.91
CA ALA A 85 -18.22 13.40 -19.12
C ALA A 85 -18.14 13.77 -20.61
N SER A 86 -17.23 13.12 -21.37
CA SER A 86 -17.16 13.28 -22.82
C SER A 86 -18.45 12.83 -23.50
N ASP A 87 -18.99 11.67 -23.15
CA ASP A 87 -20.23 11.15 -23.75
C ASP A 87 -21.42 12.08 -23.47
N ARG A 88 -21.50 12.60 -22.23
CA ARG A 88 -22.51 13.60 -21.85
C ARG A 88 -22.35 14.90 -22.64
N LEU A 89 -21.13 15.39 -22.81
CA LEU A 89 -20.85 16.58 -23.62
C LEU A 89 -21.34 16.40 -25.06
N VAL A 90 -21.05 15.26 -25.70
CA VAL A 90 -21.52 14.99 -27.06
C VAL A 90 -23.05 14.93 -27.11
N ALA A 91 -23.70 14.32 -26.12
CA ALA A 91 -25.15 14.28 -26.03
C ALA A 91 -25.76 15.69 -25.86
N ASP A 92 -25.19 16.53 -25.00
CA ASP A 92 -25.63 17.91 -24.78
C ASP A 92 -25.44 18.79 -26.03
N LEU A 93 -24.37 18.58 -26.79
CA LEU A 93 -24.15 19.24 -28.06
C LEU A 93 -25.19 18.84 -29.12
N ARG A 94 -25.59 17.56 -29.16
CA ARG A 94 -26.66 17.07 -30.05
C ARG A 94 -28.04 17.60 -29.66
N ALA A 95 -28.32 17.67 -28.35
CA ALA A 95 -29.57 18.19 -27.82
C ALA A 95 -29.66 19.72 -27.95
N GLY A 96 -28.55 20.40 -28.25
CA GLY A 96 -28.49 21.86 -28.30
C GLY A 96 -28.43 22.53 -26.92
N ASN A 97 -28.25 21.73 -25.85
CA ASN A 97 -28.06 22.22 -24.47
C ASN A 97 -26.74 22.96 -24.31
N GLN A 98 -25.74 22.60 -25.13
CA GLN A 98 -24.45 23.27 -25.23
C GLN A 98 -24.16 23.69 -26.67
N ARG A 99 -23.28 24.69 -26.84
CA ARG A 99 -22.83 25.14 -28.15
C ARG A 99 -21.32 25.24 -28.17
N LEU A 100 -20.70 24.66 -29.19
CA LEU A 100 -19.28 24.87 -29.46
C LEU A 100 -19.01 26.35 -29.71
N HIS A 101 -17.83 26.84 -29.33
CA HIS A 101 -17.42 28.22 -29.61
C HIS A 101 -17.50 28.50 -31.12
N ALA A 102 -17.87 29.73 -31.50
CA ALA A 102 -18.02 30.17 -32.90
C ALA A 102 -16.89 29.73 -33.87
N ARG A 103 -15.62 29.71 -33.43
CA ARG A 103 -14.49 29.25 -34.26
C ARG A 103 -14.53 27.76 -34.65
N TRP A 104 -15.29 26.97 -33.91
CA TRP A 104 -15.52 25.53 -34.13
C TRP A 104 -16.88 25.27 -34.79
N GLN A 105 -17.70 26.32 -34.96
CA GLN A 105 -18.90 26.27 -35.77
C GLN A 105 -18.51 26.56 -37.22
N ALA A 106 -19.08 25.83 -38.18
CA ALA A 106 -18.85 26.07 -39.62
C ALA A 106 -19.25 27.49 -40.07
N ALA A 107 -19.95 28.25 -39.22
CA ALA A 107 -20.44 29.60 -39.46
C ALA A 107 -19.37 30.61 -39.91
N ILE A 108 -18.09 30.47 -39.50
CA ILE A 108 -17.01 31.34 -40.00
C ILE A 108 -16.64 31.01 -41.45
N ALA A 109 -16.75 29.74 -41.87
CA ALA A 109 -16.50 29.34 -43.25
C ALA A 109 -17.68 29.66 -44.18
N THR A 110 -18.89 29.83 -43.63
CA THR A 110 -20.11 30.12 -44.41
C THR A 110 -20.60 31.56 -44.32
N SER A 111 -19.90 32.46 -43.62
CA SER A 111 -20.30 33.88 -43.50
C SER A 111 -20.28 34.64 -44.83
N GLU A 112 -19.59 34.10 -45.84
CA GLU A 112 -19.53 34.61 -47.21
C GLU A 112 -20.53 33.92 -48.16
N LEU A 113 -21.30 32.91 -47.70
CA LEU A 113 -22.31 32.26 -48.54
C LEU A 113 -23.62 33.07 -48.58
N SER A 114 -24.18 33.20 -49.78
CA SER A 114 -25.46 33.89 -50.02
C SER A 114 -26.58 33.35 -49.13
N ALA A 115 -27.54 34.20 -48.76
CA ALA A 115 -28.69 33.83 -47.93
C ALA A 115 -29.49 32.62 -48.47
N ALA A 116 -29.47 32.40 -49.79
CA ALA A 116 -30.09 31.23 -50.43
C ALA A 116 -29.31 29.93 -50.17
N ALA A 117 -27.97 29.99 -50.09
CA ALA A 117 -27.13 28.84 -49.72
C ALA A 117 -27.15 28.57 -48.21
N ALA A 118 -27.31 29.61 -47.38
CA ALA A 118 -27.56 29.46 -45.95
C ALA A 118 -28.93 28.82 -45.68
N ALA A 119 -29.99 29.19 -46.43
CA ALA A 119 -31.31 28.58 -46.33
C ALA A 119 -31.37 27.15 -46.91
N ALA A 120 -30.53 26.85 -47.91
CA ALA A 120 -30.35 25.51 -48.45
C ALA A 120 -29.40 24.62 -47.62
N SER A 121 -28.87 25.11 -46.48
CA SER A 121 -28.06 24.30 -45.58
C SER A 121 -28.92 23.20 -44.94
N ILE A 122 -28.98 22.06 -45.64
CA ILE A 122 -29.31 20.76 -45.09
C ILE A 122 -28.58 20.65 -43.76
N ALA A 123 -29.29 20.19 -42.71
CA ALA A 123 -28.77 19.95 -41.36
C ALA A 123 -27.26 19.66 -41.43
N ASP A 124 -26.44 20.62 -40.98
CA ASP A 124 -24.99 20.64 -41.20
C ASP A 124 -24.41 19.25 -40.97
N GLY A 125 -24.15 18.52 -42.07
CA GLY A 125 -23.74 17.11 -42.00
C GLY A 125 -22.41 16.94 -41.27
N GLY A 126 -21.63 18.01 -41.13
CA GLY A 126 -20.40 18.06 -40.36
C GLY A 126 -20.59 18.32 -38.87
N ALA A 127 -21.77 18.78 -38.41
CA ALA A 127 -22.01 19.13 -37.01
C ALA A 127 -21.81 17.93 -36.08
N ALA A 128 -22.37 16.77 -36.43
CA ALA A 128 -22.21 15.54 -35.67
C ALA A 128 -20.72 15.11 -35.57
N SER A 129 -19.98 15.21 -36.67
CA SER A 129 -18.54 14.91 -36.69
C SER A 129 -17.73 15.87 -35.81
N ARG A 130 -18.08 17.16 -35.81
CA ARG A 130 -17.43 18.16 -34.93
C ARG A 130 -17.76 17.95 -33.46
N TYR A 131 -19.00 17.57 -33.12
CA TYR A 131 -19.36 17.23 -31.74
C TYR A 131 -18.56 16.03 -31.24
N GLU A 132 -18.50 14.97 -32.04
CA GLU A 132 -17.69 13.79 -31.75
C GLU A 132 -16.20 14.11 -31.63
N SER A 133 -15.66 14.97 -32.51
CA SER A 133 -14.27 15.41 -32.42
C SER A 133 -13.99 16.23 -31.17
N ALA A 134 -14.90 17.12 -30.78
CA ALA A 134 -14.77 17.92 -29.56
C ALA A 134 -14.83 17.03 -28.31
N GLY A 135 -15.78 16.09 -28.27
CA GLY A 135 -15.88 15.08 -27.21
C GLY A 135 -14.58 14.30 -27.06
N ARG A 136 -14.06 13.71 -28.14
CA ARG A 136 -12.78 12.97 -28.11
C ARG A 136 -11.61 13.83 -27.62
N ALA A 137 -11.51 15.08 -28.08
CA ALA A 137 -10.40 15.95 -27.67
C ALA A 137 -10.46 16.29 -26.18
N ILE A 138 -11.64 16.63 -25.67
CA ILE A 138 -11.85 16.96 -24.26
C ILE A 138 -11.71 15.72 -23.39
N GLY A 139 -12.32 14.61 -23.77
CA GLY A 139 -12.18 13.33 -23.07
C GLY A 139 -10.73 12.83 -23.01
N ALA A 140 -9.95 13.02 -24.08
CA ALA A 140 -8.52 12.71 -24.08
C ALA A 140 -7.74 13.62 -23.12
N ALA A 141 -8.07 14.92 -23.07
CA ALA A 141 -7.45 15.84 -22.12
C ALA A 141 -7.77 15.45 -20.67
N ASP A 142 -9.03 15.15 -20.35
CA ASP A 142 -9.47 14.72 -19.02
C ASP A 142 -8.82 13.40 -18.61
N ALA A 143 -8.66 12.45 -19.55
CA ALA A 143 -7.97 11.19 -19.29
C ALA A 143 -6.47 11.40 -19.00
N CYS A 144 -5.80 12.27 -19.75
CA CYS A 144 -4.41 12.67 -19.47
C CYS A 144 -4.29 13.31 -18.08
N ASP A 145 -5.24 14.19 -17.73
CA ASP A 145 -5.30 14.82 -16.42
C ASP A 145 -5.48 13.80 -15.29
N ALA A 146 -6.37 12.82 -15.46
CA ALA A 146 -6.55 11.71 -14.54
C ALA A 146 -5.27 10.89 -14.38
N GLN A 147 -4.56 10.63 -15.47
CA GLN A 147 -3.28 9.93 -15.46
C GLN A 147 -2.21 10.71 -14.68
N VAL A 148 -2.06 12.01 -14.94
CA VAL A 148 -1.09 12.85 -14.23
C VAL A 148 -1.43 12.91 -12.74
N ARG A 149 -2.71 13.08 -12.37
CA ARG A 149 -3.13 13.07 -10.96
C ARG A 149 -2.83 11.74 -10.28
N GLY A 150 -3.12 10.61 -10.96
CA GLY A 150 -2.83 9.26 -10.46
C GLY A 150 -1.33 9.05 -10.23
N LEU A 151 -0.49 9.39 -11.22
CA LEU A 151 0.96 9.29 -11.11
C LEU A 151 1.53 10.17 -9.99
N GLN A 152 1.04 11.41 -9.85
CA GLN A 152 1.47 12.29 -8.77
C GLN A 152 1.04 11.76 -7.40
N ALA A 153 -0.18 11.20 -7.28
CA ALA A 153 -0.65 10.60 -6.03
C ALA A 153 0.22 9.40 -5.65
N PHE A 154 0.56 8.54 -6.62
CA PHE A 154 1.46 7.41 -6.41
C PHE A 154 2.88 7.85 -6.03
N ALA A 155 3.43 8.86 -6.72
CA ALA A 155 4.75 9.40 -6.38
C ALA A 155 4.81 9.97 -4.96
N ARG A 156 3.75 10.67 -4.51
CA ARG A 156 3.64 11.16 -3.13
C ARG A 156 3.63 10.01 -2.12
N LEU A 157 2.89 8.93 -2.40
CA LEU A 157 2.91 7.71 -1.57
C LEU A 157 4.32 7.12 -1.45
N CYS A 158 5.03 6.97 -2.57
CA CYS A 158 6.39 6.44 -2.58
C CYS A 158 7.39 7.35 -1.85
N SER A 159 7.27 8.67 -2.00
CA SER A 159 8.14 9.64 -1.30
C SER A 159 7.85 9.76 0.20
N GLY A 160 6.60 9.49 0.61
CA GLY A 160 6.16 9.55 2.00
C GLY A 160 6.59 8.34 2.83
N GLY A 161 6.82 7.19 2.19
CA GLY A 161 7.37 5.99 2.83
C GLY A 161 8.90 5.96 2.97
N ALA A 162 9.60 6.99 2.48
CA ALA A 162 11.07 7.08 2.50
C ALA A 162 11.63 7.92 3.67
N ARG A 163 10.86 8.14 4.74
CA ARG A 163 11.31 8.81 5.96
C ARG A 163 11.12 7.94 7.18
#